data_AF-G5S4V7-F1
#
_entry.id   AF-G5S4V7-F1
#
_cell.length_a   1.000
_cell.length_b   1.000
_cell.length_c   1.000
_cell.angle_alpha   90.00
_cell.angle_beta   90.00
_cell.angle_gamma   90.00
#
_symmetry.space_group_name_H-M   'P 1'
#
loop_
_entity.id
_entity.type
_entity.pdbx_description
1 polymer ?
#
loop_
_entity_poly.entity_id
_entity_poly.type
_entity_poly.pdbx_seq_one_letter_code
_entity_poly.pdbx_strand_id
1 'polypeptide(L)'
;MGNRMWMIRGDGGKLYDDFRDKQIVGIGWSQLAPLVKPGLSRAQLLALYQEADPLTKLGTARSGASQVWRFVNEIQKGDWVITYSPANRTYLLGKVTSDFQYHPEWVEEGMGIARQVKWNTEEIDR
;
A
#
# COMPACT_ATOMS: atom_id res chain seq x y z
N MET A 1 -11.88 -16.51 11.89
CA MET A 1 -11.44 -15.70 10.73
C MET A 1 -9.93 -15.73 10.72
N GLY A 2 -9.31 -16.19 9.63
CA GLY A 2 -7.84 -16.29 9.56
C GLY A 2 -7.22 -14.93 9.32
N ASN A 3 -6.19 -14.57 10.08
CA ASN A 3 -5.41 -13.35 9.83
C ASN A 3 -4.51 -13.61 8.62
N ARG A 4 -4.68 -12.85 7.54
CA ARG A 4 -3.78 -12.95 6.38
C ARG A 4 -2.48 -12.19 6.66
N MET A 5 -1.45 -12.52 5.91
CA MET A 5 -0.17 -11.82 5.92
C MET A 5 0.07 -11.18 4.55
N TRP A 6 0.42 -9.90 4.55
CA TRP A 6 0.65 -9.11 3.35
C TRP A 6 2.09 -8.61 3.31
N MET A 7 2.77 -8.78 2.19
CA MET A 7 4.03 -8.07 1.95
C MET A 7 3.75 -6.75 1.27
N ILE A 8 4.18 -5.65 1.90
CA ILE A 8 4.00 -4.30 1.36
C ILE A 8 5.36 -3.63 1.28
N ARG A 9 5.73 -3.27 0.05
CA ARG A 9 7.03 -2.71 -0.29
C ARG A 9 6.86 -1.65 -1.36
N GLY A 10 6.85 -0.40 -0.96
CA GLY A 10 6.85 0.74 -1.88
C GLY A 10 8.25 1.03 -2.40
N ASP A 11 8.36 1.38 -3.69
CA ASP A 11 9.62 1.72 -4.38
C ASP A 11 10.80 0.80 -4.03
N GLY A 12 10.60 -0.51 -4.16
CA GLY A 12 11.64 -1.51 -3.89
C GLY A 12 12.09 -1.64 -2.43
N GLY A 13 11.41 -0.97 -1.49
CA GLY A 13 11.71 -0.96 -0.05
C GLY A 13 12.25 0.36 0.47
N LYS A 14 12.33 1.40 -0.35
CA LYS A 14 12.80 2.73 0.09
C LYS A 14 11.90 3.38 1.14
N LEU A 15 10.60 3.04 1.16
CA LEU A 15 9.64 3.57 2.13
C LEU A 15 9.67 2.85 3.49
N TYR A 16 10.67 2.00 3.74
CA TYR A 16 10.75 1.21 4.97
C TYR A 16 10.79 2.09 6.23
N ASP A 17 11.70 3.07 6.26
CA ASP A 17 11.85 3.96 7.43
C ASP A 17 10.60 4.85 7.60
N ASP A 18 10.03 5.36 6.50
CA ASP A 18 8.78 6.11 6.55
C ASP A 18 7.62 5.29 7.12
N PHE A 19 7.49 4.02 6.70
CA PHE A 19 6.48 3.11 7.23
C PHE A 19 6.65 2.90 8.73
N ARG A 20 7.88 2.64 9.19
CA ARG A 20 8.21 2.47 10.60
C ARG A 20 7.89 3.73 11.40
N ASP A 21 8.43 4.86 10.98
CA ASP A 21 8.42 6.11 11.74
C ASP A 21 7.02 6.73 11.79
N LYS A 22 6.25 6.62 10.70
CA LYS A 22 4.86 7.11 10.62
C LYS A 22 3.83 6.07 11.10
N GLN A 23 4.25 4.85 11.45
CA GLN A 23 3.38 3.74 11.85
C GLN A 23 2.30 3.41 10.80
N ILE A 24 2.72 3.33 9.53
CA ILE A 24 1.84 3.04 8.39
C ILE A 24 2.45 2.02 7.44
N VAL A 25 1.61 1.48 6.56
CA VAL A 25 2.03 1.01 5.23
C VAL A 25 1.32 1.86 4.18
N GLY A 26 2.01 2.15 3.08
CA GLY A 26 1.48 2.96 1.99
C GLY A 26 1.76 2.36 0.62
N ILE A 27 0.98 2.75 -0.38
CA ILE A 27 1.25 2.48 -1.79
C ILE A 27 1.11 3.76 -2.64
N GLY A 28 1.87 3.78 -3.74
CA GLY A 28 1.98 4.91 -4.67
C GLY A 28 0.77 5.06 -5.60
N TRP A 29 0.95 5.63 -6.79
CA TRP A 29 -0.12 6.04 -7.74
C TRP A 29 -0.75 7.40 -7.44
N SER A 30 0.07 8.44 -7.38
CA SER A 30 -0.32 9.81 -7.01
C SER A 30 -1.56 10.34 -7.75
N GLN A 31 -1.65 10.13 -9.07
CA GLN A 31 -2.79 10.57 -9.88
C GLN A 31 -4.07 9.75 -9.61
N LEU A 32 -3.93 8.48 -9.22
CA LEU A 32 -5.06 7.60 -8.91
C LEU A 32 -5.52 7.74 -7.46
N ALA A 33 -4.60 7.98 -6.52
CA ALA A 33 -4.84 8.06 -5.08
C ALA A 33 -6.08 8.91 -4.69
N PRO A 34 -6.31 10.13 -5.21
CA PRO A 34 -7.50 10.92 -4.85
C PRO A 34 -8.83 10.33 -5.35
N LEU A 35 -8.80 9.39 -6.31
CA LEU A 35 -9.99 8.79 -6.92
C LEU A 35 -10.39 7.46 -6.26
N VAL A 36 -9.52 6.91 -5.42
CA VAL A 36 -9.67 5.59 -4.82
C VAL A 36 -10.58 5.65 -3.60
N LYS A 37 -11.56 4.75 -3.55
CA LYS A 37 -12.45 4.56 -2.41
C LYS A 37 -12.84 3.09 -2.24
N PRO A 38 -13.19 2.64 -1.02
CA PRO A 38 -13.72 1.31 -0.80
C PRO A 38 -14.95 1.02 -1.67
N GLY A 39 -15.11 -0.22 -2.12
CA GLY A 39 -16.26 -0.69 -2.89
C GLY A 39 -16.17 -0.53 -4.41
N LEU A 40 -15.15 0.17 -4.93
CA LEU A 40 -14.90 0.19 -6.38
C LEU A 40 -14.57 -1.22 -6.87
N SER A 41 -15.11 -1.61 -8.02
CA SER A 41 -14.71 -2.84 -8.70
C SER A 41 -13.32 -2.70 -9.34
N ARG A 42 -12.67 -3.83 -9.65
CA ARG A 42 -11.40 -3.84 -10.40
C ARG A 42 -11.52 -3.14 -11.75
N ALA A 43 -12.67 -3.27 -12.43
CA ALA A 43 -12.92 -2.63 -13.72
C ALA A 43 -13.05 -1.10 -13.58
N GLN A 44 -13.74 -0.62 -12.54
CA GLN A 44 -13.86 0.81 -12.24
C GLN A 44 -12.49 1.42 -11.89
N LEU A 45 -11.68 0.76 -11.07
CA LEU A 45 -10.32 1.24 -10.78
C LEU A 45 -9.42 1.24 -12.01
N LEU A 46 -9.56 0.26 -12.91
CA LEU A 46 -8.80 0.26 -14.16
C LEU A 46 -9.19 1.44 -15.06
N ALA A 47 -10.49 1.73 -15.20
CA ALA A 47 -10.96 2.88 -15.95
C ALA A 47 -10.41 4.19 -15.37
N LEU A 48 -10.54 4.40 -14.05
CA LEU A 48 -9.99 5.58 -13.36
C LEU A 48 -8.48 5.70 -13.53
N TYR A 49 -7.74 4.58 -13.51
CA TYR A 49 -6.30 4.59 -13.78
C TYR A 49 -6.03 5.12 -15.19
N GLN A 50 -6.67 4.57 -16.22
CA GLN A 50 -6.42 4.97 -17.61
C GLN A 50 -6.87 6.39 -17.92
N GLU A 51 -7.88 6.91 -17.20
CA GLU A 51 -8.27 8.32 -17.28
C GLU A 51 -7.24 9.24 -16.62
N ALA A 52 -6.73 8.85 -15.45
CA ALA A 52 -5.74 9.62 -14.70
C ALA A 52 -4.36 9.63 -15.39
N ASP A 53 -3.97 8.51 -15.99
CA ASP A 53 -2.72 8.34 -16.75
C ASP A 53 -2.98 7.64 -18.11
N PRO A 54 -3.39 8.39 -19.14
CA PRO A 54 -3.71 7.83 -20.45
C PRO A 54 -2.52 7.25 -21.21
N LEU A 55 -1.29 7.61 -20.82
CA LEU A 55 -0.07 7.15 -21.49
C LEU A 55 0.41 5.80 -20.95
N THR A 56 -0.06 5.40 -19.76
CA THR A 56 0.28 4.10 -19.19
C THR A 56 -0.29 2.95 -20.03
N LYS A 57 0.57 1.97 -20.34
CA LYS A 57 0.20 0.74 -21.04
C LYS A 57 -0.87 -0.01 -20.25
N LEU A 58 -1.88 -0.55 -20.94
CA LEU A 58 -3.01 -1.27 -20.34
C LEU A 58 -2.59 -2.39 -19.36
N GLY A 59 -1.54 -3.15 -19.68
CA GLY A 59 -1.02 -4.21 -18.81
C GLY A 59 -0.51 -3.67 -17.47
N THR A 60 0.21 -2.53 -17.51
CA THR A 60 0.70 -1.84 -16.32
C THR A 60 -0.45 -1.26 -15.49
N ALA A 61 -1.40 -0.56 -16.14
CA ALA A 61 -2.59 -0.03 -15.46
C ALA A 61 -3.40 -1.14 -14.78
N ARG A 62 -3.60 -2.29 -15.45
CA ARG A 62 -4.30 -3.45 -14.90
C ARG A 62 -3.59 -4.02 -13.66
N SER A 63 -2.27 -4.13 -13.72
CA SER A 63 -1.48 -4.61 -12.58
C SER A 63 -1.55 -3.63 -11.39
N GLY A 64 -1.36 -2.34 -11.65
CA GLY A 64 -1.46 -1.28 -10.64
C GLY A 64 -2.85 -1.21 -9.99
N ALA A 65 -3.91 -1.16 -10.80
CA ALA A 65 -5.29 -1.17 -10.32
C ALA A 65 -5.60 -2.41 -9.47
N SER A 66 -5.06 -3.59 -9.81
CA SER A 66 -5.23 -4.82 -9.02
C SER A 66 -4.52 -4.77 -7.66
N GLN A 67 -3.36 -4.12 -7.57
CA GLN A 67 -2.66 -3.90 -6.29
C GLN A 67 -3.43 -2.91 -5.41
N VAL A 68 -3.84 -1.77 -5.97
CA VAL A 68 -4.66 -0.76 -5.27
C VAL A 68 -5.96 -1.39 -4.78
N TRP A 69 -6.65 -2.15 -5.64
CA TRP A 69 -7.91 -2.79 -5.28
C TRP A 69 -7.77 -3.72 -4.07
N ARG A 70 -6.72 -4.56 -4.04
CA ARG A 70 -6.47 -5.47 -2.90
C ARG A 70 -6.10 -4.70 -1.64
N PHE A 71 -5.24 -3.70 -1.74
CA PHE A 71 -4.87 -2.87 -0.60
C PHE A 71 -6.08 -2.18 0.04
N VAL A 72 -7.00 -1.67 -0.78
CA VAL A 72 -8.18 -0.92 -0.32
C VAL A 72 -9.31 -1.82 0.15
N ASN A 73 -9.58 -2.93 -0.55
CA ASN A 73 -10.77 -3.75 -0.31
C ASN A 73 -10.48 -5.09 0.39
N GLU A 74 -9.31 -5.70 0.19
CA GLU A 74 -9.01 -7.00 0.77
C GLU A 74 -8.28 -6.89 2.11
N ILE A 75 -7.34 -5.96 2.29
CA ILE A 75 -6.63 -5.80 3.58
C ILE A 75 -7.61 -5.34 4.66
N GLN A 76 -7.58 -5.99 5.82
CA GLN A 76 -8.47 -5.69 6.94
C GLN A 76 -7.71 -5.40 8.23
N LYS A 77 -8.36 -4.71 9.16
CA LYS A 77 -7.87 -4.56 10.54
C LYS A 77 -7.62 -5.94 11.15
N GLY A 78 -6.46 -6.11 11.78
CA GLY A 78 -6.02 -7.37 12.36
C GLY A 78 -5.20 -8.27 11.43
N ASP A 79 -5.15 -8.00 10.12
CA ASP A 79 -4.20 -8.66 9.21
C ASP A 79 -2.75 -8.29 9.59
N TRP A 80 -1.84 -9.21 9.29
CA TRP A 80 -0.40 -8.98 9.42
C TRP A 80 0.16 -8.32 8.17
N VAL A 81 1.14 -7.44 8.37
CA VAL A 81 1.92 -6.83 7.30
C VAL A 81 3.40 -7.02 7.57
N ILE A 82 4.15 -7.32 6.53
CA ILE A 82 5.61 -7.40 6.56
C ILE A 82 6.18 -6.46 5.50
N THR A 83 7.20 -5.69 5.86
CA THR A 83 7.96 -4.87 4.93
C THR A 83 9.45 -5.19 5.04
N TYR A 84 10.21 -4.95 3.97
CA TYR A 84 11.61 -5.34 3.85
C TYR A 84 12.48 -4.10 3.67
N SER A 85 13.54 -4.00 4.47
CA SER A 85 14.60 -3.00 4.30
C SER A 85 15.71 -3.59 3.41
N PRO A 86 15.91 -3.11 2.17
CA PRO A 86 17.03 -3.56 1.35
C PRO A 86 18.39 -3.17 1.92
N ALA A 87 18.45 -2.03 2.61
CA ALA A 87 19.68 -1.50 3.20
C ALA A 87 20.16 -2.37 4.36
N ASN A 88 19.25 -2.70 5.29
CA ASN A 88 19.59 -3.47 6.50
C ASN A 88 19.43 -4.97 6.29
N ARG A 89 18.77 -5.40 5.21
CA ARG A 89 18.43 -6.79 4.90
C ARG A 89 17.57 -7.44 5.99
N THR A 90 16.75 -6.64 6.66
CA THR A 90 15.82 -7.05 7.70
C THR A 90 14.37 -6.87 7.26
N TYR A 91 13.47 -7.55 7.96
CA TYR A 91 12.04 -7.38 7.84
C TYR A 91 11.46 -6.72 9.08
N LEU A 92 10.41 -5.92 8.88
CA LEU A 92 9.57 -5.41 9.96
C LEU A 92 8.18 -6.02 9.84
N LEU A 93 7.73 -6.64 10.91
CA LEU A 93 6.40 -7.25 11.03
C LEU A 93 5.50 -6.34 11.88
N GLY A 94 4.25 -6.17 11.46
CA GLY A 94 3.27 -5.37 12.18
C GLY A 94 1.85 -5.80 11.90
N LYS A 95 0.91 -5.20 12.62
CA LYS A 95 -0.52 -5.51 12.51
C LYS A 95 -1.29 -4.30 12.02
N VAL A 96 -2.16 -4.48 11.02
CA VAL A 96 -3.02 -3.40 10.50
C VAL A 96 -4.04 -3.00 11.55
N THR A 97 -4.15 -1.69 11.81
CA THR A 97 -5.03 -1.14 12.86
C THR A 97 -6.12 -0.23 12.32
N SER A 98 -6.06 0.19 11.05
CA SER A 98 -7.08 1.02 10.42
C SER A 98 -7.67 0.41 9.14
N ASP A 99 -8.80 0.98 8.75
CA ASP A 99 -9.27 0.89 7.36
C ASP A 99 -8.35 1.73 6.45
N PHE A 100 -8.55 1.67 5.12
CA PHE A 100 -7.79 2.49 4.18
C PHE A 100 -8.03 3.99 4.43
N GLN A 101 -6.97 4.79 4.30
CA GLN A 101 -6.96 6.23 4.44
C GLN A 101 -6.27 6.88 3.24
N TYR A 102 -6.85 7.96 2.73
CA TYR A 102 -6.23 8.83 1.73
C TYR A 102 -5.50 9.97 2.43
N HIS A 103 -4.22 10.16 2.11
CA HIS A 103 -3.33 11.16 2.69
C HIS A 103 -2.78 12.08 1.60
N PRO A 104 -3.45 13.19 1.26
CA PRO A 104 -2.97 14.12 0.22
C PRO A 104 -1.56 14.65 0.49
N GLU A 105 -1.20 14.80 1.77
CA GLU A 105 0.11 15.27 2.21
C GLU A 105 1.26 14.30 1.90
N TRP A 106 0.98 13.01 1.68
CA TRP A 106 1.99 11.98 1.36
C TRP A 106 1.90 11.46 -0.07
N VAL A 107 1.12 12.12 -0.93
CA VAL A 107 0.94 11.72 -2.33
C VAL A 107 2.26 11.72 -3.09
N GLU A 108 3.03 12.79 -2.96
CA GLU A 108 4.34 12.95 -3.62
C GLU A 108 5.40 12.01 -3.04
N GLU A 109 5.23 11.58 -1.79
CA GLU A 109 6.08 10.57 -1.13
C GLU A 109 5.71 9.12 -1.54
N GLY A 110 4.71 8.94 -2.40
CA GLY A 110 4.26 7.62 -2.84
C GLY A 110 3.51 6.84 -1.75
N MET A 111 2.95 7.52 -0.76
CA MET A 111 2.18 6.93 0.35
C MET A 111 0.76 7.51 0.46
N GLY A 112 0.26 8.17 -0.59
CA GLY A 112 -1.06 8.79 -0.58
C GLY A 112 -2.21 7.81 -0.31
N ILE A 113 -2.01 6.51 -0.54
CA ILE A 113 -2.93 5.44 -0.15
C ILE A 113 -2.33 4.66 1.02
N ALA A 114 -2.81 4.86 2.23
CA ALA A 114 -2.18 4.30 3.44
C ALA A 114 -3.14 3.55 4.37
N ARG A 115 -2.55 2.80 5.30
CA ARG A 115 -3.19 2.17 6.46
C ARG A 115 -2.27 2.29 7.66
N GLN A 116 -2.84 2.53 8.83
CA GLN A 116 -2.11 2.49 10.09
C GLN A 116 -1.73 1.06 10.46
N VAL A 117 -0.53 0.93 11.01
CA VAL A 117 0.08 -0.32 11.41
C VAL A 117 0.69 -0.14 12.78
N LYS A 118 0.44 -1.08 13.68
CA LYS A 118 1.23 -1.21 14.90
C LYS A 118 2.39 -2.14 14.59
N TRP A 119 3.58 -1.57 14.45
CA TRP A 119 4.80 -2.36 14.21
C TRP A 119 5.26 -3.08 15.48
N ASN A 120 5.88 -4.24 15.30
CA ASN A 120 6.62 -4.89 16.37
C ASN A 120 7.92 -4.11 16.63
N THR A 121 8.46 -4.25 17.83
CA THR A 121 9.71 -3.56 18.25
C THR A 121 10.96 -4.17 17.64
N GLU A 122 10.92 -5.46 17.32
CA GLU A 122 12.07 -6.20 16.82
C GLU A 122 11.98 -6.37 15.30
N GLU A 123 13.12 -6.14 14.64
CA GLU A 123 13.33 -6.52 13.25
C GLU A 123 13.71 -8.00 13.14
N ILE A 124 13.40 -8.61 11.99
CA ILE A 124 13.66 -10.03 11.72
C ILE A 124 14.74 -10.12 10.64
N ASP A 125 15.82 -10.85 10.91
CA ASP A 125 16.86 -11.13 9.91
C ASP A 125 16.32 -11.95 8.73
N ARG A 126 16.85 -11.69 7.53
CA ARG A 126 16.44 -12.38 6.29
C ARG A 126 16.97 -13.79 6.15
#